data_AF-A0A9D8N1G2-F1
#
_entry.id   AF-A0A9D8N1G2-F1
#
_cell.length_a   1.000
_cell.length_b   1.000
_cell.length_c   1.000
_cell.angle_alpha   90.00
_cell.angle_beta   90.00
_cell.angle_gamma   90.00
#
_symmetry.space_group_name_H-M   'P 1'
#
loop_
_entity.id
_entity.type
_entity.pdbx_description
1 polymer ?
#
loop_
_entity_poly.entity_id
_entity_poly.type
_entity_poly.pdbx_seq_one_letter_code
_entity_poly.pdbx_strand_id
1 'polypeptide(L)'
;MKKFMSVLGICGAAMLAACDSNAGAKNGDTVIIDFAGFLDGVQFEGGTATGFPLKLGSGQFVPGFEDQVVGMKIGETRDVNITFPEQYVEGLAGKAVVFKVTLQDIVK
;
A
#
# COMPACT_ATOMS: atom_id res chain seq x y z
N MET A 1 34.51 17.84 13.68
CA MET A 1 33.31 18.59 13.25
C MET A 1 33.30 18.63 11.73
N LYS A 2 32.19 18.17 11.12
CA LYS A 2 31.64 18.53 9.80
C LYS A 2 32.34 18.10 8.49
N LYS A 3 31.57 17.27 7.75
CA LYS A 3 31.49 17.07 6.28
C LYS A 3 32.65 16.27 5.65
N PHE A 4 32.45 15.29 4.78
CA PHE A 4 31.63 15.32 3.57
C PHE A 4 31.02 13.96 3.18
N MET A 5 29.81 14.10 2.67
CA MET A 5 28.97 13.13 1.99
C MET A 5 29.56 12.78 0.62
N SER A 6 29.52 11.50 0.24
CA SER A 6 29.53 11.09 -1.17
C SER A 6 28.91 9.71 -1.30
N VAL A 7 27.65 9.66 -1.74
CA VAL A 7 27.15 8.59 -2.62
C VAL A 7 26.20 9.26 -3.60
N LEU A 8 26.65 9.31 -4.85
CA LEU A 8 25.87 9.66 -6.03
C LEU A 8 25.43 8.35 -6.70
N GLY A 9 24.18 8.29 -7.16
CA GLY A 9 23.63 7.23 -8.02
C GLY A 9 22.60 6.37 -7.28
N ILE A 10 21.38 6.13 -7.77
CA ILE A 10 20.86 6.09 -9.15
C ILE A 10 19.35 6.38 -9.12
N CYS A 11 18.92 7.17 -10.10
CA CYS A 11 17.61 7.17 -10.77
C CYS A 11 16.47 6.31 -10.18
N GLY A 12 15.42 6.98 -9.71
CA GLY A 12 14.07 6.45 -9.60
C GLY A 12 13.10 7.61 -9.72
N ALA A 13 12.50 7.78 -10.90
CA ALA A 13 11.62 8.89 -11.21
C ALA A 13 10.39 8.91 -10.30
N ALA A 14 10.11 10.06 -9.69
CA ALA A 14 8.74 10.49 -9.37
C ALA A 14 8.72 12.03 -9.31
N MET A 15 8.43 12.57 -10.49
CA MET A 15 8.14 13.95 -10.81
C MET A 15 6.71 14.29 -10.32
N LEU A 16 6.54 15.50 -9.76
CA LEU A 16 5.30 16.28 -9.62
C LEU A 16 4.05 15.62 -9.01
N ALA A 17 3.72 16.04 -7.77
CA ALA A 17 2.35 16.43 -7.40
C ALA A 17 2.37 17.27 -6.10
N ALA A 18 2.90 18.49 -6.21
CA ALA A 18 2.60 19.53 -5.22
C ALA A 18 1.21 20.10 -5.56
N CYS A 19 0.15 19.47 -5.08
CA CYS A 19 -1.18 20.06 -5.01
C CYS A 19 -1.80 19.63 -3.67
N ASP A 20 -1.54 20.42 -2.62
CA ASP A 20 -2.25 20.43 -1.33
C ASP A 20 -2.55 19.05 -0.66
N SER A 21 -1.65 18.08 -0.85
CA SER A 21 -1.78 16.66 -0.49
C SER A 21 -1.35 16.34 0.95
N ASN A 22 -1.37 17.32 1.87
CA ASN A 22 -0.99 17.09 3.27
C ASN A 22 -2.07 16.37 4.09
N ALA A 23 -3.29 16.21 3.54
CA ALA A 23 -4.31 15.35 4.10
C ALA A 23 -4.09 13.91 3.61
N GLY A 24 -3.69 13.00 4.51
CA GLY A 24 -3.61 11.58 4.20
C GLY A 24 -4.98 11.02 3.76
N ALA A 25 -4.95 9.85 3.12
CA ALA A 25 -6.14 9.19 2.57
C ALA A 25 -7.25 8.99 3.63
N LYS A 26 -8.51 9.15 3.25
CA LYS A 26 -9.66 9.05 4.17
C LYS A 26 -10.69 8.06 3.66
N ASN A 27 -11.51 7.55 4.57
CA ASN A 27 -12.69 6.78 4.19
C ASN A 27 -13.58 7.59 3.24
N GLY A 28 -14.01 6.96 2.15
CA GLY A 28 -14.73 7.58 1.05
C GLY A 28 -13.86 7.94 -0.15
N ASP A 29 -12.56 8.20 0.04
CA ASP A 29 -11.63 8.50 -1.05
C ASP A 29 -11.35 7.24 -1.89
N THR A 30 -11.06 7.42 -3.18
CA THR A 30 -10.55 6.37 -4.06
C THR A 30 -9.05 6.54 -4.20
N VAL A 31 -8.28 5.65 -3.58
CA VAL A 31 -6.81 5.69 -3.68
C VAL A 31 -6.32 4.83 -4.83
N ILE A 32 -5.23 5.26 -5.47
CA ILE A 32 -4.48 4.44 -6.42
C ILE A 32 -3.29 3.86 -5.67
N ILE A 33 -3.25 2.53 -5.53
CA ILE A 33 -2.23 1.84 -4.75
C ILE A 33 -1.49 0.80 -5.58
N ASP A 34 -0.21 0.64 -5.27
CA ASP A 34 0.54 -0.56 -5.60
C ASP A 34 0.59 -1.43 -4.36
N PHE A 35 0.38 -2.73 -4.49
CA PHE A 35 0.54 -3.64 -3.36
C PHE A 35 1.22 -4.92 -3.79
N ALA A 36 2.02 -5.51 -2.90
CA ALA A 36 2.63 -6.81 -3.05
C ALA A 36 2.45 -7.63 -1.77
N GLY A 37 1.76 -8.75 -1.86
CA GLY A 37 1.45 -9.66 -0.76
C GLY A 37 2.50 -10.75 -0.57
N PHE A 38 2.89 -10.96 0.68
CA PHE A 38 3.88 -11.94 1.10
C PHE A 38 3.27 -12.85 2.18
N LEU A 39 3.38 -14.17 1.97
CA LEU A 39 3.05 -15.20 2.94
C LEU A 39 4.37 -15.82 3.41
N ASP A 40 4.68 -15.73 4.70
CA ASP A 40 5.94 -16.24 5.27
C ASP A 40 7.21 -15.76 4.54
N GLY A 41 7.18 -14.53 4.02
CA GLY A 41 8.27 -13.93 3.25
C GLY A 41 8.32 -14.31 1.77
N VAL A 42 7.43 -15.19 1.32
CA VAL A 42 7.29 -15.60 -0.09
C VAL A 42 6.15 -14.82 -0.73
N GLN A 43 6.42 -14.15 -1.85
CA GLN A 43 5.37 -13.46 -2.59
C GLN A 43 4.39 -14.48 -3.17
N PHE A 44 3.08 -14.28 -2.99
CA PHE A 44 2.05 -15.18 -3.51
C PHE A 44 1.35 -14.60 -4.75
N GLU A 45 0.92 -15.50 -5.63
CA GLU A 45 0.23 -15.15 -6.87
C GLU A 45 -1.16 -14.56 -6.59
N GLY A 46 -1.55 -13.53 -7.34
CA GLY A 46 -2.81 -12.80 -7.13
C GLY A 46 -2.79 -11.81 -5.95
N GLY A 47 -1.72 -11.78 -5.15
CA GLY A 47 -1.52 -10.81 -4.07
C GLY A 47 -0.79 -9.54 -4.48
N THR A 48 -0.55 -9.31 -5.77
CA THR A 48 0.24 -8.17 -6.26
C THR A 48 -0.49 -7.43 -7.37
N ALA A 49 -0.57 -6.11 -7.26
CA ALA A 49 -1.09 -5.24 -8.32
C ALA A 49 -0.39 -3.87 -8.29
N THR A 50 -0.37 -3.20 -9.44
CA THR A 50 0.15 -1.84 -9.60
C THR A 50 -0.93 -0.93 -10.18
N GLY A 51 -1.08 0.29 -9.64
CA GLY A 51 -2.07 1.26 -10.07
C GLY A 51 -3.51 0.85 -9.76
N PHE A 52 -3.72 0.03 -8.73
CA PHE A 52 -5.03 -0.50 -8.40
C PHE A 52 -5.90 0.58 -7.72
N PRO A 53 -7.10 0.90 -8.27
CA PRO A 53 -8.02 1.81 -7.62
C PRO A 53 -8.77 1.11 -6.49
N LEU A 54 -8.59 1.59 -5.27
CA LEU A 54 -9.28 1.10 -4.07
C LEU A 54 -10.10 2.23 -3.45
N LYS A 55 -11.41 2.02 -3.31
CA LYS A 55 -12.26 2.92 -2.54
C LYS A 55 -12.20 2.56 -1.06
N LEU A 56 -11.69 3.47 -0.23
CA LEU A 56 -11.56 3.26 1.21
C LEU A 56 -12.93 3.29 1.91
N GLY A 57 -13.18 2.31 2.77
CA GLY A 57 -14.47 2.10 3.42
C GLY A 57 -15.51 1.41 2.53
N SER A 58 -15.10 0.81 1.40
CA SER A 58 -16.00 0.08 0.51
C SER A 58 -16.23 -1.36 0.98
N GLY A 59 -15.31 -1.91 1.79
CA GLY A 59 -15.35 -3.31 2.21
C GLY A 59 -15.11 -4.29 1.05
N GLN A 60 -14.52 -3.82 -0.05
CA GLN A 60 -14.15 -4.68 -1.17
C GLN A 60 -12.90 -5.49 -0.88
N PHE A 61 -12.03 -4.98 0.00
CA PHE A 61 -10.87 -5.70 0.48
C PHE A 61 -11.16 -6.44 1.78
N VAL A 62 -10.23 -7.33 2.11
CA VAL A 62 -10.18 -8.03 3.39
C VAL A 62 -10.18 -7.04 4.57
N PRO A 63 -10.97 -7.32 5.63
CA PRO A 63 -11.04 -6.45 6.80
C PRO A 63 -9.66 -6.15 7.40
N GLY A 64 -9.45 -4.90 7.79
CA GLY A 64 -8.18 -4.42 8.34
C GLY A 64 -7.13 -4.01 7.31
N PHE A 65 -7.36 -4.26 6.01
CA PHE A 65 -6.49 -3.72 4.95
C PHE A 65 -6.74 -2.22 4.75
N GLU A 66 -7.99 -1.86 4.43
CA GLU A 66 -8.37 -0.48 4.12
C GLU A 66 -8.06 0.47 5.29
N ASP A 67 -8.28 0.04 6.54
CA ASP A 67 -8.01 0.81 7.75
C ASP A 67 -6.53 1.18 7.92
N GLN A 68 -5.61 0.34 7.42
CA GLN A 68 -4.17 0.61 7.47
C GLN A 68 -3.71 1.52 6.32
N VAL A 69 -4.47 1.60 5.23
CA VAL A 69 -4.22 2.52 4.12
C VAL A 69 -4.74 3.93 4.43
N VAL A 70 -5.80 4.03 5.24
CA VAL A 70 -6.28 5.30 5.77
C VAL A 70 -5.13 6.04 6.49
N GLY A 71 -5.01 7.33 6.19
CA GLY A 71 -3.98 8.21 6.71
C GLY A 71 -2.64 8.14 5.97
N MET A 72 -2.45 7.22 5.01
CA MET A 72 -1.25 7.22 4.16
C MET A 72 -1.20 8.48 3.30
N LYS A 73 0.02 8.98 3.06
CA LYS A 73 0.28 10.09 2.13
C LYS A 73 0.73 9.58 0.78
N ILE A 74 0.48 10.36 -0.28
CA ILE A 74 0.96 10.04 -1.63
C ILE A 74 2.49 9.87 -1.60
N GLY A 75 2.99 8.78 -2.18
CA GLY A 75 4.38 8.35 -2.17
C GLY A 75 4.80 7.58 -0.91
N GLU A 76 3.93 7.39 0.08
CA GLU A 76 4.22 6.59 1.27
C GLU A 76 4.09 5.10 0.97
N THR A 77 5.05 4.31 1.48
CA THR A 77 4.99 2.86 1.51
C THR A 77 4.80 2.36 2.94
N ARG A 78 3.88 1.43 3.15
CA ARG A 78 3.56 0.85 4.46
C ARG A 78 3.39 -0.67 4.36
N ASP A 79 3.82 -1.37 5.41
CA ASP A 79 3.60 -2.80 5.56
C ASP A 79 2.27 -3.03 6.29
N VAL A 80 1.30 -3.56 5.56
CA VAL A 80 -0.06 -3.84 6.01
C VAL A 80 -0.15 -5.31 6.41
N ASN A 81 -0.34 -5.56 7.70
CA ASN A 81 -0.42 -6.92 8.23
C ASN A 81 -1.88 -7.31 8.40
N ILE A 82 -2.30 -8.42 7.79
CA ILE A 82 -3.66 -8.92 7.91
C ILE A 82 -3.67 -10.43 8.09
N THR A 83 -4.78 -10.94 8.62
CA THR A 83 -5.08 -12.36 8.63
C THR A 83 -6.31 -12.59 7.77
N PHE A 84 -6.20 -13.47 6.78
CA PHE A 84 -7.35 -13.84 5.96
C PHE A 84 -8.39 -14.58 6.81
N PRO A 85 -9.70 -14.34 6.58
CA PRO A 85 -10.76 -15.13 7.22
C PRO A 85 -10.61 -16.63 6.93
N GLU A 86 -11.11 -17.48 7.82
CA GLU A 86 -11.09 -18.95 7.63
C GLU A 86 -11.91 -19.41 6.42
N GLN A 87 -12.89 -18.61 6.00
CA GLN A 87 -13.78 -18.86 4.86
C GLN A 87 -13.30 -18.20 3.55
N TYR A 88 -12.00 -17.91 3.44
CA TYR A 88 -11.40 -17.38 2.22
C TYR A 88 -11.00 -18.52 1.26
N VAL A 89 -10.39 -18.20 0.13
CA VAL A 89 -9.98 -19.22 -0.87
C VAL A 89 -9.07 -20.28 -0.24
N GLU A 90 -9.27 -21.55 -0.63
CA GLU A 90 -8.40 -22.66 -0.21
C GLU A 90 -6.94 -22.34 -0.59
N GLY A 91 -6.10 -22.12 0.42
CA GLY A 91 -4.69 -21.73 0.25
C GLY A 91 -4.32 -20.43 0.98
N LEU A 92 -5.27 -19.51 1.15
CA LEU A 92 -5.08 -18.25 1.90
C LEU A 92 -5.94 -18.19 3.17
N ALA A 93 -6.98 -19.02 3.28
CA ALA A 93 -7.83 -19.12 4.46
C ALA A 93 -7.03 -19.26 5.77
N GLY A 94 -7.28 -18.36 6.72
CA GLY A 94 -6.64 -18.36 8.05
C GLY A 94 -5.14 -18.01 8.07
N LYS A 95 -4.56 -17.61 6.93
CA LYS A 95 -3.14 -17.27 6.85
C LYS A 95 -2.90 -15.80 7.20
N ALA A 96 -1.84 -15.55 7.96
CA ALA A 96 -1.31 -14.21 8.18
C ALA A 96 -0.40 -13.83 7.01
N VAL A 97 -0.63 -12.67 6.42
CA VAL A 97 0.17 -12.16 5.30
C VAL A 97 0.53 -10.70 5.51
N VAL A 98 1.61 -10.29 4.85
CA VAL A 98 2.09 -8.90 4.85
C VAL A 98 1.94 -8.35 3.44
N PHE A 99 1.22 -7.25 3.30
CA PHE A 99 1.14 -6.50 2.05
C PHE A 99 2.02 -5.26 2.14
N LYS A 100 2.99 -5.13 1.24
CA LYS A 100 3.72 -3.88 1.04
C LYS A 100 2.87 -3.00 0.14
N VAL A 101 2.25 -1.97 0.69
CA VAL A 101 1.35 -1.06 -0.02
C VAL A 101 2.04 0.27 -0.23
N THR A 102 2.01 0.80 -1.44
CA THR A 102 2.48 2.14 -1.79
C THR A 102 1.31 2.95 -2.33
N LEU A 103 1.08 4.12 -1.74
CA LEU A 103 0.04 5.03 -2.19
C LEU A 103 0.56 5.88 -3.35
N GLN A 104 0.02 5.69 -4.55
CA GLN A 104 0.42 6.43 -5.74
C GLN A 104 -0.37 7.71 -5.92
N ASP A 105 -1.68 7.68 -5.67
CA ASP A 105 -2.54 8.85 -5.84
C ASP A 105 -3.83 8.76 -4.99
N ILE A 106 -4.51 9.88 -4.82
CA ILE A 106 -5.82 9.97 -4.15
C ILE A 106 -6.80 10.67 -5.08
N VAL A 107 -7.76 9.90 -5.62
CA VAL A 107 -8.86 10.34 -6.47
C VAL A 107 -10.11 10.54 -5.61
N LYS A 108 -10.75 11.70 -5.72
CA LYS A 108 -11.99 12.04 -5.01
C LYS A 108 -13.21 11.95 -5.91
#